data_AF-A0A5W6ZRL3-F1
#
_entry.id   AF-A0A5W6ZRL3-F1
#
_cell.length_a   1.000
_cell.length_b   1.000
_cell.length_c   1.000
_cell.angle_alpha   90.00
_cell.angle_beta   90.00
_cell.angle_gamma   90.00
#
_symmetry.space_group_name_H-M   'P 1'
#
loop_
_entity.id
_entity.type
_entity.pdbx_description
1 polymer ?
#
loop_
_entity_poly.entity_id
_entity_poly.type
_entity_poly.pdbx_seq_one_letter_code
_entity_poly.pdbx_strand_id
1 'polypeptide(L)' 'MPELTELPDGPFTRQQAEAVASQYTNVAIEDDQGTHFRLVIRDSDNQLIWRAWDFEARAGYWLNRYLLSHGIHRH' A
#
# COMPACT_ATOMS: atom_id res chain seq x y z
N MET A 1 -19.12 -8.39 3.78
CA MET A 1 -17.75 -8.67 3.31
C MET A 1 -17.13 -7.30 3.10
N PRO A 2 -16.07 -6.90 3.83
CA PRO A 2 -15.45 -5.62 3.50
C PRO A 2 -14.88 -5.78 2.09
N GLU A 3 -15.28 -4.89 1.20
CA GLU A 3 -14.77 -4.82 -0.15
C GLU A 3 -13.28 -4.49 -0.04
N LEU A 4 -12.41 -5.44 -0.42
CA LEU A 4 -10.97 -5.24 -0.48
C LEU A 4 -10.72 -3.97 -1.29
N THR A 5 -10.18 -2.92 -0.65
CA THR A 5 -9.86 -1.69 -1.38
C THR A 5 -8.63 -1.95 -2.23
N GLU A 6 -8.84 -2.23 -3.50
CA GLU A 6 -7.77 -2.39 -4.48
C GLU A 6 -7.32 -1.02 -4.99
N LEU A 7 -6.00 -0.84 -5.14
CA LEU A 7 -5.43 0.34 -5.77
C LEU A 7 -5.65 0.29 -7.29
N PRO A 8 -5.79 1.43 -7.98
CA PRO A 8 -5.73 1.45 -9.44
C PRO A 8 -4.36 0.95 -9.92
N ASP A 9 -4.28 0.30 -11.09
CA ASP A 9 -3.02 -0.27 -11.60
C ASP A 9 -1.87 0.74 -11.70
N GLY A 10 -2.21 2.02 -11.89
CA GLY A 10 -1.26 3.12 -12.04
C GLY A 10 -1.02 3.92 -10.74
N PRO A 11 -0.85 5.25 -10.85
CA PRO A 11 -0.69 6.10 -9.69
C PRO A 11 -1.95 6.15 -8.85
N PHE A 12 -1.80 6.39 -7.54
CA PHE A 12 -2.88 6.37 -6.57
C PHE A 12 -2.84 7.60 -5.66
N THR A 13 -3.99 7.90 -5.05
CA THR A 13 -4.13 9.05 -4.15
C THR A 13 -3.87 8.66 -2.69
N ARG A 14 -3.63 9.68 -1.86
CA ARG A 14 -3.44 9.50 -0.41
C ARG A 14 -4.62 8.81 0.26
N GLN A 15 -5.84 9.17 -0.14
CA GLN A 15 -7.06 8.51 0.37
C GLN A 15 -7.11 7.01 0.05
N GLN A 16 -6.70 6.62 -1.17
CA GLN A 16 -6.64 5.21 -1.55
C GLN A 16 -5.57 4.47 -0.74
N ALA A 17 -4.40 5.07 -0.59
CA ALA A 17 -3.33 4.54 0.25
C ALA A 17 -3.72 4.40 1.73
N GLU A 18 -4.42 5.38 2.30
CA GLU A 18 -4.92 5.34 3.67
C GLU A 18 -5.98 4.24 3.85
N ALA A 19 -6.88 4.06 2.87
CA ALA A 19 -7.88 2.99 2.90
C ALA A 19 -7.24 1.59 2.87
N VAL A 20 -6.18 1.41 2.09
CA VAL A 20 -5.38 0.17 2.07
C VAL A 20 -4.64 -0.02 3.40
N ALA A 21 -3.89 0.99 3.84
CA ALA A 21 -3.14 0.93 5.10
C ALA A 21 -4.05 0.73 6.34
N SER A 22 -5.32 1.11 6.26
CA SER A 22 -6.29 0.83 7.31
C SER A 22 -6.74 -0.64 7.34
N GLN A 23 -6.72 -1.34 6.20
CA GLN A 23 -7.13 -2.74 6.08
C GLN A 23 -6.01 -3.73 6.38
N TYR A 24 -4.76 -3.29 6.28
CA TYR A 24 -3.59 -4.14 6.48
C TYR A 24 -2.78 -3.63 7.68
N THR A 25 -2.31 -4.56 8.51
CA THR A 25 -1.47 -4.22 9.67
C THR A 25 -0.03 -3.94 9.25
N ASN A 26 0.39 -4.52 8.13
CA ASN A 26 1.76 -4.47 7.65
C ASN A 26 1.98 -3.47 6.51
N VAL A 27 1.03 -2.56 6.30
CA VAL A 27 1.07 -1.53 5.27
C VAL A 27 1.05 -0.16 5.92
N ALA A 28 1.99 0.69 5.52
CA ALA A 28 2.11 2.04 6.06
C ALA A 28 2.44 3.03 4.94
N ILE A 29 2.01 4.28 5.14
CA ILE A 29 2.46 5.41 4.32
C ILE A 29 3.74 5.96 4.94
N GLU A 30 4.78 6.13 4.14
CA GLU A 30 6.04 6.73 4.54
C GLU A 30 6.49 7.82 3.57
N ASP A 31 7.50 8.58 3.99
CA ASP A 31 8.09 9.68 3.22
C ASP A 31 7.03 10.62 2.64
N ASP A 32 6.02 10.99 3.45
CA ASP A 32 5.01 11.98 3.10
C ASP A 32 5.67 13.37 3.06
N GLN A 33 5.97 13.83 1.84
CA GLN A 33 6.54 15.14 1.54
C GLN A 33 5.45 16.15 1.16
N GLY A 34 4.20 15.92 1.56
CA GLY A 34 3.04 16.73 1.22
C GLY A 34 2.48 16.46 -0.19
N THR A 35 3.32 16.48 -1.23
CA THR A 35 2.89 16.23 -2.61
C THR A 35 3.06 14.76 -3.02
N HIS A 36 4.17 14.15 -2.57
CA HIS A 36 4.51 12.78 -2.88
C HIS A 36 4.68 11.98 -1.61
N PHE A 37 4.29 10.73 -1.67
CA PHE A 37 4.37 9.79 -0.58
C PHE A 37 4.58 8.38 -1.14
N ARG A 38 5.03 7.45 -0.31
CA ARG A 38 5.17 6.05 -0.72
C ARG A 38 4.34 5.14 0.17
N LEU A 39 3.74 4.13 -0.45
CA LEU A 39 3.17 3.01 0.29
C LEU A 39 4.26 1.99 0.52
N VAL A 40 4.37 1.51 1.75
CA VAL A 40 5.37 0.55 2.19
C VAL A 40 4.66 -0.68 2.74
N ILE A 41 5.09 -1.85 2.29
CA ILE A 41 4.66 -3.16 2.80
C ILE A 41 5.83 -3.74 3.59
N ARG A 42 5.58 -4.06 4.85
CA ARG A 42 6.53 -4.71 5.75
C ARG A 42 6.10 -6.15 6.09
N ASP A 43 7.01 -6.95 6.61
CA ASP A 43 6.65 -8.21 7.25
C ASP A 43 6.38 -8.02 8.75
N SER A 44 6.12 -9.13 9.46
CA SER A 44 5.95 -9.17 10.92
C SER A 44 7.16 -8.69 11.71
N ASP A 45 8.35 -8.78 11.12
CA ASP A 45 9.64 -8.41 11.70
C ASP A 45 10.07 -7.00 11.27
N ASN A 46 9.11 -6.23 10.73
CA ASN A 46 9.27 -4.85 10.28
C ASN A 46 10.28 -4.69 9.12
N GLN A 47 10.63 -5.78 8.43
CA GLN A 47 11.48 -5.75 7.24
C GLN A 47 10.71 -5.23 6.04
N LEU A 48 11.39 -4.45 5.21
CA LEU A 48 10.81 -3.91 3.97
C LEU A 48 10.62 -5.04 2.96
N ILE A 49 9.37 -5.43 2.68
CA ILE A 49 9.03 -6.35 1.58
C ILE A 49 9.02 -5.56 0.26
N TRP A 50 8.25 -4.47 0.24
CA TRP A 50 8.08 -3.67 -0.96
C TRP A 50 7.74 -2.21 -0.64
N ARG A 51 8.04 -1.31 -1.57
CA ARG A 51 7.57 0.08 -1.55
C ARG A 51 7.34 0.60 -2.95
N ALA A 52 6.37 1.48 -3.12
CA ALA A 52 6.15 2.21 -4.36
C ALA A 52 5.68 3.63 -4.07
N TRP A 53 6.12 4.58 -4.89
CA TRP A 53 5.66 5.97 -4.84
C TRP A 53 4.26 6.13 -5.44
N ASP A 54 3.51 7.11 -4.95
CA ASP A 54 2.15 7.43 -5.39
C ASP A 54 2.03 7.72 -6.90
N PHE A 55 3.07 8.30 -7.50
CA PHE A 55 3.09 8.73 -8.90
C PHE A 55 3.65 7.68 -9.87
N GLU A 56 4.11 6.53 -9.39
CA GLU A 56 4.68 5.50 -10.25
C GLU A 56 3.61 4.91 -11.19
N ALA A 57 3.95 4.79 -12.48
CA ALA A 57 3.00 4.38 -13.53
C ALA A 57 2.41 2.97 -13.34
N ARG A 58 2.98 2.13 -12.47
CA ARG A 58 2.52 0.77 -12.15
C ARG A 58 2.47 0.50 -10.65
N ALA A 59 2.36 1.56 -9.85
CA ALA A 59 2.50 1.47 -8.41
C ALA A 59 1.44 0.55 -7.79
N GLY A 60 0.15 0.80 -8.09
CA GLY A 60 -0.92 -0.02 -7.56
C GLY A 60 -0.95 -1.44 -8.12
N TYR A 61 -0.55 -1.65 -9.39
CA TYR A 61 -0.44 -2.99 -9.96
C TYR A 61 0.49 -3.90 -9.14
N TRP A 62 1.68 -3.41 -8.78
CA TRP A 62 2.61 -4.18 -7.97
C TRP A 62 2.17 -4.28 -6.51
N LEU A 63 1.69 -3.18 -5.93
CA LEU A 63 1.22 -3.17 -4.55
C LEU A 63 0.08 -4.17 -4.33
N ASN A 64 -0.95 -4.19 -5.18
CA ASN A 64 -2.04 -5.16 -5.07
C ASN A 64 -1.52 -6.61 -5.10
N ARG A 65 -0.54 -6.92 -5.97
CA ARG A 65 0.03 -8.26 -6.04
C ARG A 65 0.78 -8.65 -4.76
N TYR A 66 1.55 -7.73 -4.18
CA TYR A 66 2.24 -7.96 -2.92
C TYR A 66 1.27 -8.03 -1.74
N LEU A 67 0.20 -7.23 -1.73
CA LEU A 67 -0.87 -7.32 -0.73
C LEU A 67 -1.61 -8.65 -0.79
N LEU A 68 -1.87 -9.18 -1.98
CA LEU A 68 -2.48 -10.50 -2.15
C LEU A 68 -1.59 -11.64 -1.63
N SER A 69 -0.26 -11.49 -1.72
CA SER A 69 0.68 -12.55 -1.34
C SER A 69 1.18 -12.43 0.11
N HIS A 70 1.33 -11.20 0.60
CA HIS A 70 1.98 -10.88 1.88
C HIS A 70 1.18 -9.91 2.76
N GLY A 71 -0.01 -9.48 2.34
CA GLY A 71 -0.86 -8.58 3.13
C GLY A 71 -1.42 -9.28 4.35
N ILE A 72 -1.18 -8.70 5.52
CA ILE A 72 -1.71 -9.18 6.80
C ILE A 72 -2.93 -8.34 7.14
N HIS A 73 -4.12 -8.92 6.97
CA HIS A 73 -5.37 -8.23 7.28
C HIS A 73 -5.44 -7.81 8.74
N ARG A 74 -5.86 -6.56 8.95
CA ARG A 74 -6.22 -6.06 10.26
C ARG A 74 -7.60 -6.63 10.61
N HIS A 75 -7.65 -7.45 11.66
CA HIS A 75 -8.87 -8.04 12.21
C HIS A 75 -9.64 -7.04 13.09
#